data_AF-A0A3D3FTG7-F1
#
_entry.id   AF-A0A3D3FTG7-F1
#
_cell.length_a   1.000
_cell.length_b   1.000
_cell.length_c   1.000
_cell.angle_alpha   90.00
_cell.angle_beta   90.00
_cell.angle_gamma   90.00
#
_symmetry.space_group_name_H-M   'P 1'
#
loop_
_entity.id
_entity.type
_entity.pdbx_description
1 polymer ?
#
loop_
_entity_poly.entity_id
_entity_poly.type
_entity_poly.pdbx_seq_one_letter_code
_entity_poly.pdbx_strand_id
1 'polypeptide(L)'
;LLAGKPGAGPAELGTVLAEAFVKQAVAKNESGRAMLSLVDLAKFGALETAVEDFARQAREGIGAFAPGLGRSAGSSPAFGKAGSPDQDANLIDLASFVSAAADECPALAPRRDSVLRSLASAVTTIRKEGSRTGPAGISVYFPNRGKDYDPSYAAEGHPAWIELLSSYYRSGTEKRATAVPLRFDADANRGELDFKDGLLRLSGALNPGAEESVVDSGFRFGIFDGGETVFLGDDEVWSEDGGKVLRGSWDGTVLLLRQGARETWGYLSLSSDEGGGSRYSIPLAYFKDGRIDGDDYDSSYLDLEVDADGGIVSSTLYKETVDGMTAELRPAKGSRLVPLVEVVDAGGESAFARTEDWGFDAKSWESIELDFRELGTGTQVYVEIYAADSTGDGDFVFGKTEWP
;
A
#
# COMPACT_ATOMS: atom_id res chain seq x y z
N LEU A 1 31.09 -6.67 17.70
CA LEU A 1 30.73 -7.96 17.07
C LEU A 1 31.78 -8.40 16.04
N LEU A 2 32.07 -7.59 15.01
CA LEU A 2 33.11 -7.86 14.00
C LEU A 2 34.52 -8.14 14.55
N ALA A 3 34.96 -7.41 15.59
CA ALA A 3 36.29 -7.58 16.18
C ALA A 3 36.45 -8.85 17.07
N GLY A 4 35.35 -9.50 17.47
CA GLY A 4 35.37 -10.62 18.43
C GLY A 4 35.44 -12.02 17.80
N LYS A 5 35.26 -12.12 16.47
CA LYS A 5 35.31 -13.38 15.71
C LYS A 5 35.99 -13.18 14.35
N PRO A 6 37.33 -12.97 14.33
CA PRO A 6 38.07 -12.68 13.09
C PRO A 6 38.06 -13.81 12.06
N GLY A 7 37.65 -15.04 12.44
CA GLY A 7 37.48 -16.18 11.53
C GLY A 7 36.05 -16.41 11.04
N ALA A 8 35.09 -15.54 11.37
CA ALA A 8 33.72 -15.69 10.90
C ALA A 8 33.65 -15.49 9.37
N GLY A 9 33.08 -16.46 8.66
CA GLY A 9 32.82 -16.33 7.22
C GLY A 9 31.70 -15.33 6.91
N PRO A 10 31.53 -14.88 5.65
CA PRO A 10 30.50 -13.91 5.26
C PRO A 10 29.08 -14.29 5.69
N ALA A 11 28.72 -15.57 5.61
CA ALA A 11 27.41 -16.06 6.05
C ALA A 11 27.20 -15.93 7.57
N GLU A 12 28.19 -16.34 8.38
CA GLU A 12 28.11 -16.20 9.84
C GLU A 12 28.03 -14.72 10.23
N LEU A 13 28.78 -13.86 9.56
CA LEU A 13 28.70 -12.41 9.77
C LEU A 13 27.31 -11.87 9.42
N GLY A 14 26.78 -12.21 8.25
CA GLY A 14 25.47 -11.75 7.81
C GLY A 14 24.35 -12.20 8.76
N THR A 15 24.37 -13.44 9.25
CA THR A 15 23.43 -13.92 10.26
C THR A 15 23.55 -13.14 11.57
N VAL A 16 24.77 -12.90 12.05
CA VAL A 16 25.00 -12.10 13.27
C VAL A 16 24.52 -10.67 13.09
N LEU A 17 24.69 -10.07 11.91
CA LEU A 17 24.18 -8.74 11.59
C LEU A 17 22.65 -8.71 11.60
N ALA A 18 21.99 -9.65 10.94
CA ALA A 18 20.53 -9.75 10.94
C ALA A 18 19.95 -9.95 12.34
N GLU A 19 20.59 -10.79 13.16
CA GLU A 19 20.19 -10.98 14.55
C GLU A 19 20.42 -9.74 15.40
N ALA A 20 21.56 -9.06 15.24
CA ALA A 20 21.86 -7.84 15.96
C ALA A 20 20.92 -6.70 15.56
N PHE A 21 20.54 -6.63 14.29
CA PHE A 21 19.58 -5.65 13.76
C PHE A 21 18.22 -5.81 14.42
N VAL A 22 17.65 -7.03 14.41
CA VAL A 22 16.35 -7.28 15.10
C VAL A 22 16.46 -7.06 16.60
N LYS A 23 17.54 -7.52 17.26
CA LYS A 23 17.74 -7.27 18.69
C LYS A 23 17.84 -5.79 19.03
N GLN A 24 18.48 -4.99 18.16
CA GLN A 24 18.58 -3.55 18.35
C GLN A 24 17.22 -2.88 18.20
N ALA A 25 16.41 -3.29 17.23
CA ALA A 25 15.06 -2.76 17.04
C ALA A 25 14.19 -3.03 18.29
N VAL A 26 14.14 -4.29 18.76
CA VAL A 26 13.46 -4.66 20.02
C VAL A 26 13.93 -3.78 21.18
N ALA A 27 15.25 -3.59 21.35
CA ALA A 27 15.81 -2.83 22.46
C ALA A 27 15.47 -1.33 22.43
N LYS A 28 15.06 -0.80 21.28
CA LYS A 28 14.65 0.60 21.11
C LYS A 28 13.14 0.80 21.17
N ASN A 29 12.36 -0.23 21.50
CA ASN A 29 10.91 -0.26 21.29
C ASN A 29 10.54 0.05 19.82
N GLU A 30 11.43 -0.31 18.90
CA GLU A 30 11.16 -0.29 17.46
C GLU A 30 10.44 -1.59 17.07
N SER A 31 9.53 -2.07 17.90
CA SER A 31 8.99 -3.42 17.80
C SER A 31 8.08 -3.61 16.59
N GLY A 32 8.19 -4.77 15.92
CA GLY A 32 7.45 -5.12 14.68
C GLY A 32 8.15 -4.65 13.38
N ARG A 33 9.20 -3.83 13.50
CA ARG A 33 9.75 -3.04 12.38
C ARG A 33 10.89 -3.69 11.64
N ALA A 34 11.58 -4.63 12.28
CA ALA A 34 12.85 -5.11 11.77
C ALA A 34 12.69 -6.38 10.94
N MET A 35 12.74 -6.23 9.63
CA MET A 35 13.00 -7.33 8.71
C MET A 35 14.36 -7.13 8.05
N LEU A 36 15.25 -8.11 8.19
CA LEU A 36 16.50 -8.15 7.44
C LEU A 36 16.69 -9.53 6.81
N SER A 37 16.92 -9.53 5.51
CA SER A 37 17.28 -10.71 4.74
C SER A 37 18.76 -10.69 4.37
N LEU A 38 19.37 -11.87 4.34
CA LEU A 38 20.72 -12.09 3.83
C LEU A 38 20.63 -12.88 2.53
N VAL A 39 21.04 -12.24 1.44
CA VAL A 39 21.03 -12.84 0.09
C VAL A 39 22.44 -13.30 -0.30
N ASP A 40 22.56 -14.57 -0.67
CA ASP A 40 23.74 -15.15 -1.27
C ASP A 40 23.78 -14.81 -2.76
N LEU A 41 24.57 -13.80 -3.12
CA LEU A 41 24.70 -13.33 -4.49
C LEU A 41 25.26 -14.39 -5.45
N ALA A 42 26.02 -15.38 -4.95
CA ALA A 42 26.50 -16.48 -5.80
C ALA A 42 25.36 -17.38 -6.31
N LYS A 43 24.21 -17.36 -5.63
CA LYS A 43 23.01 -18.10 -6.00
C LYS A 43 21.95 -17.22 -6.67
N PHE A 44 22.17 -15.91 -6.72
CA PHE A 44 21.18 -14.96 -7.24
C PHE A 44 20.88 -15.18 -8.73
N GLY A 45 21.88 -15.58 -9.54
CA GLY A 45 21.64 -15.89 -10.96
C GLY A 45 20.63 -17.02 -11.19
N ALA A 46 20.54 -18.00 -10.28
CA ALA A 46 19.52 -19.05 -10.36
C ALA A 46 18.12 -18.52 -10.01
N LEU A 47 18.03 -17.59 -9.06
CA LEU A 47 16.78 -16.91 -8.73
C LEU A 47 16.33 -16.01 -9.89
N GLU A 48 17.24 -15.23 -10.46
CA GLU A 48 16.99 -14.38 -11.63
C GLU A 48 16.42 -15.21 -12.79
N THR A 49 17.09 -16.31 -13.16
CA THR A 49 16.61 -17.24 -14.19
C THR A 49 15.21 -17.80 -13.87
N ALA A 50 14.94 -18.14 -12.60
CA ALA A 50 13.62 -18.65 -12.20
C ALA A 50 12.52 -17.59 -12.32
N VAL A 51 12.81 -16.35 -11.93
CA VAL A 51 11.88 -15.21 -12.05
C VAL A 51 11.64 -14.87 -13.52
N GLU A 52 12.67 -14.90 -14.35
CA GLU A 52 12.54 -14.74 -15.80
C GLU A 52 11.63 -15.78 -16.43
N ASP A 53 11.84 -17.06 -16.09
CA ASP A 53 11.03 -18.16 -16.63
C ASP A 53 9.58 -18.08 -16.16
N PHE A 54 9.36 -17.64 -14.92
CA PHE A 54 8.03 -17.32 -14.44
C PHE A 54 7.41 -16.19 -15.27
N ALA A 55 8.12 -15.09 -15.47
CA ALA A 55 7.62 -13.93 -16.20
C ALA A 55 7.28 -14.26 -17.67
N ARG A 56 8.13 -15.04 -18.34
CA ARG A 56 7.87 -15.54 -19.70
C ARG A 56 6.61 -16.40 -19.76
N GLN A 57 6.47 -17.37 -18.84
CA GLN A 57 5.30 -18.24 -18.80
C GLN A 57 4.02 -17.47 -18.48
N ALA A 58 4.08 -16.52 -17.55
CA ALA A 58 2.97 -15.64 -17.21
C ALA A 58 2.55 -14.81 -18.42
N ARG A 59 3.51 -14.25 -19.16
CA ARG A 59 3.24 -13.49 -20.37
C ARG A 59 2.52 -14.31 -21.46
N GLU A 60 2.87 -15.59 -21.63
CA GLU A 60 2.21 -16.45 -22.63
C GLU A 60 0.71 -16.62 -22.38
N GLY A 61 0.29 -16.68 -21.11
CA GLY A 61 -1.12 -16.84 -20.72
C GLY A 61 -1.86 -15.53 -20.40
N ILE A 62 -1.18 -14.38 -20.46
CA ILE A 62 -1.63 -13.13 -19.83
C ILE A 62 -3.01 -12.67 -20.32
N GLY A 63 -3.36 -12.92 -21.58
CA GLY A 63 -4.67 -12.55 -22.13
C GLY A 63 -5.85 -13.21 -21.39
N ALA A 64 -5.64 -14.42 -20.84
CA ALA A 64 -6.66 -15.11 -20.07
C ALA A 64 -6.70 -14.63 -18.60
N PHE A 65 -5.54 -14.60 -17.93
CA PHE A 65 -5.49 -14.45 -16.47
C PHE A 65 -5.00 -13.09 -15.96
N ALA A 66 -4.77 -12.09 -16.81
CA ALA A 66 -4.29 -10.78 -16.37
C ALA A 66 -5.02 -10.20 -15.14
N PRO A 67 -6.36 -10.19 -15.07
CA PRO A 67 -7.05 -9.72 -13.86
C PRO A 67 -6.71 -10.53 -12.61
N GLY A 68 -6.57 -11.86 -12.73
CA GLY A 68 -6.08 -12.72 -11.66
C GLY A 68 -4.65 -12.42 -11.24
N LEU A 69 -3.77 -12.05 -12.19
CA LEU A 69 -2.42 -11.57 -11.86
C LEU A 69 -2.46 -10.27 -11.05
N GLY A 70 -3.35 -9.34 -11.42
CA GLY A 70 -3.55 -8.09 -10.69
C GLY A 70 -4.10 -8.31 -9.28
N ARG A 71 -5.11 -9.18 -9.11
CA ARG A 71 -5.59 -9.60 -7.79
C ARG A 71 -4.49 -10.27 -6.96
N SER A 72 -3.64 -11.08 -7.59
CA SER A 72 -2.50 -11.71 -6.93
C SER A 72 -1.48 -10.68 -6.43
N ALA A 73 -1.26 -9.60 -7.18
CA ALA A 73 -0.43 -8.49 -6.75
C ALA A 73 -1.09 -7.71 -5.60
N GLY A 74 -2.38 -7.39 -5.72
CA GLY A 74 -3.14 -6.65 -4.71
C GLY A 74 -3.28 -7.39 -3.36
N SER A 75 -3.30 -8.72 -3.36
CA SER A 75 -3.34 -9.53 -2.13
C SER A 75 -1.95 -9.86 -1.56
N SER A 76 -0.88 -9.48 -2.25
CA SER A 76 0.48 -9.75 -1.78
C SER A 76 0.94 -8.69 -0.78
N PRO A 77 1.70 -9.04 0.27
CA PRO A 77 2.24 -8.07 1.21
C PRO A 77 3.05 -6.97 0.49
N ALA A 78 2.65 -5.73 0.69
CA ALA A 78 3.29 -4.56 0.09
C ALA A 78 4.34 -3.93 1.01
N PHE A 79 5.35 -3.31 0.39
CA PHE A 79 6.41 -2.55 1.06
C PHE A 79 6.44 -1.12 0.52
N GLY A 80 6.62 -0.15 1.42
CA GLY A 80 6.63 1.26 1.03
C GLY A 80 5.26 1.81 0.63
N LYS A 81 4.19 1.34 1.29
CA LYS A 81 2.87 1.98 1.24
C LYS A 81 2.94 3.32 1.96
N ALA A 82 2.61 4.40 1.28
CA ALA A 82 2.71 5.77 1.79
C ALA A 82 1.34 6.37 2.16
N GLY A 83 0.25 5.66 1.84
CA GLY A 83 -1.12 6.15 2.00
C GLY A 83 -1.54 7.13 0.90
N SER A 84 -0.78 7.20 -0.18
CA SER A 84 -1.10 7.94 -1.40
C SER A 84 -0.57 7.14 -2.59
N PRO A 85 -1.41 6.84 -3.61
CA PRO A 85 -0.97 6.03 -4.74
C PRO A 85 0.26 6.55 -5.47
N ASP A 86 0.41 7.87 -5.58
CA ASP A 86 1.53 8.51 -6.26
C ASP A 86 2.85 8.41 -5.46
N GLN A 87 2.76 8.02 -4.18
CA GLN A 87 3.91 7.89 -3.27
C GLN A 87 4.23 6.43 -2.91
N ASP A 88 3.41 5.48 -3.38
CA ASP A 88 3.62 4.06 -3.11
C ASP A 88 4.83 3.52 -3.90
N ALA A 89 5.70 2.76 -3.22
CA ALA A 89 6.87 2.16 -3.87
C ALA A 89 6.53 1.03 -4.87
N ASN A 90 5.27 0.59 -4.90
CA ASN A 90 4.78 -0.51 -5.76
C ASN A 90 5.62 -1.80 -5.64
N LEU A 91 6.16 -2.07 -4.44
CA LEU A 91 6.92 -3.27 -4.12
C LEU A 91 6.03 -4.27 -3.39
N ILE A 92 5.97 -5.50 -3.88
CA ILE A 92 5.23 -6.61 -3.27
C ILE A 92 6.16 -7.79 -2.97
N ASP A 93 5.81 -8.62 -1.99
CA ASP A 93 6.59 -9.82 -1.69
C ASP A 93 6.60 -10.80 -2.87
N LEU A 94 7.79 -11.18 -3.33
CA LEU A 94 7.93 -12.05 -4.51
C LEU A 94 7.32 -13.43 -4.27
N ALA A 95 7.46 -14.02 -3.08
CA ALA A 95 6.99 -15.38 -2.81
C ALA A 95 5.47 -15.44 -2.71
N SER A 96 4.85 -14.51 -2.00
CA SER A 96 3.40 -14.38 -1.94
C SER A 96 2.82 -14.16 -3.34
N PHE A 97 3.42 -13.26 -4.12
CA PHE A 97 2.97 -12.95 -5.47
C PHE A 97 2.98 -14.16 -6.40
N VAL A 98 4.11 -14.87 -6.53
CA VAL A 98 4.17 -16.03 -7.43
C VAL A 98 3.30 -17.19 -6.96
N SER A 99 2.98 -17.24 -5.66
CA SER A 99 2.09 -18.25 -5.10
C SER A 99 0.64 -17.95 -5.45
N ALA A 100 0.16 -16.74 -5.15
CA ALA A 100 -1.19 -16.30 -5.51
C ALA A 100 -1.43 -16.37 -7.02
N ALA A 101 -0.45 -15.96 -7.83
CA ALA A 101 -0.54 -16.04 -9.29
C ALA A 101 -0.68 -17.48 -9.81
N ALA A 102 -0.07 -18.46 -9.13
CA ALA A 102 -0.22 -19.87 -9.50
C ALA A 102 -1.55 -20.49 -9.05
N ASP A 103 -2.18 -19.92 -8.02
CA ASP A 103 -3.52 -20.32 -7.60
C ASP A 103 -4.58 -19.81 -8.60
N GLU A 104 -4.39 -18.59 -9.11
CA GLU A 104 -5.19 -18.02 -10.21
C GLU A 104 -4.90 -18.70 -11.56
N CYS A 105 -3.65 -19.11 -11.80
CA CYS A 105 -3.23 -19.80 -13.02
C CYS A 105 -2.37 -21.04 -12.72
N PRO A 106 -2.99 -22.24 -12.59
CA PRO A 106 -2.26 -23.47 -12.24
C PRO A 106 -1.11 -23.85 -13.19
N ALA A 107 -1.12 -23.35 -14.43
CA ALA A 107 -0.01 -23.53 -15.37
C ALA A 107 1.30 -22.88 -14.90
N LEU A 108 1.24 -21.89 -13.99
CA LEU A 108 2.41 -21.25 -13.39
C LEU A 108 3.00 -22.05 -12.23
N ALA A 109 2.32 -23.07 -11.69
CA ALA A 109 2.77 -23.81 -10.52
C ALA A 109 4.22 -24.36 -10.64
N PRO A 110 4.65 -24.96 -11.77
CA PRO A 110 6.04 -25.41 -11.91
C PRO A 110 7.06 -24.26 -11.85
N ARG A 111 6.69 -23.07 -12.36
CA ARG A 111 7.53 -21.88 -12.35
C ARG A 111 7.57 -21.23 -10.98
N ARG A 112 6.43 -21.11 -10.29
CA ARG A 112 6.35 -20.76 -8.87
C ARG A 112 7.29 -21.63 -8.05
N ASP A 113 7.20 -22.95 -8.19
CA ASP A 113 8.02 -23.86 -7.39
C ASP A 113 9.52 -23.67 -7.66
N SER A 114 9.89 -23.32 -8.90
CA SER A 114 11.27 -22.97 -9.26
C SER A 114 11.73 -21.67 -8.59
N VAL A 115 10.88 -20.64 -8.60
CA VAL A 115 11.15 -19.37 -7.90
C VAL A 115 11.30 -19.61 -6.41
N LEU A 116 10.34 -20.28 -5.77
CA LEU A 116 10.36 -20.52 -4.32
C LEU A 116 11.59 -21.34 -3.88
N ARG A 117 11.99 -22.38 -4.63
CA ARG A 117 13.22 -23.13 -4.35
C ARG A 117 14.48 -22.29 -4.51
N SER A 118 14.55 -21.50 -5.58
CA SER A 118 15.73 -20.65 -5.84
C SER A 118 15.83 -19.51 -4.83
N LEU A 119 14.69 -18.95 -4.44
CA LEU A 119 14.57 -17.94 -3.41
C LEU A 119 15.01 -18.48 -2.05
N ALA A 120 14.52 -19.65 -1.64
CA ALA A 120 14.95 -20.31 -0.40
C ALA A 120 16.44 -20.67 -0.39
N SER A 121 17.04 -20.88 -1.57
CA SER A 121 18.48 -21.13 -1.69
C SER A 121 19.29 -19.84 -1.58
N ALA A 122 18.83 -18.76 -2.20
CA ALA A 122 19.50 -17.45 -2.22
C ALA A 122 19.32 -16.68 -0.90
N VAL A 123 18.14 -16.71 -0.28
CA VAL A 123 17.87 -16.04 0.98
C VAL A 123 18.26 -16.96 2.14
N THR A 124 19.50 -16.83 2.59
CA THR A 124 20.13 -17.74 3.57
C THR A 124 19.77 -17.42 5.01
N THR A 125 19.30 -16.20 5.28
CA THR A 125 18.82 -15.80 6.60
C THR A 125 17.70 -14.79 6.41
N ILE A 126 16.61 -14.98 7.14
CA ILE A 126 15.61 -13.95 7.37
C ILE A 126 15.50 -13.80 8.87
N ARG A 127 15.55 -12.57 9.34
CA ARG A 127 15.19 -12.22 10.72
C ARG A 127 14.08 -11.20 10.64
N LYS A 128 13.01 -11.48 11.36
CA LYS A 128 11.83 -10.63 11.50
C LYS A 128 11.53 -10.49 12.99
N GLU A 129 10.95 -9.37 13.36
CA GLU A 129 10.30 -9.20 14.65
C GLU A 129 8.81 -9.55 14.55
N GLY A 130 8.21 -10.00 15.65
CA GLY A 130 6.77 -10.32 15.71
C GLY A 130 6.37 -11.64 15.01
N SER A 131 5.05 -11.82 14.86
CA SER A 131 4.40 -12.98 14.24
C SER A 131 4.31 -12.89 12.71
N ARG A 132 5.04 -11.96 12.08
CA ARG A 132 4.91 -11.61 10.65
C ARG A 132 5.18 -12.81 9.73
N THR A 133 4.11 -13.55 9.44
CA THR A 133 4.00 -14.54 8.37
C THR A 133 3.97 -13.82 7.03
N GLY A 134 4.36 -14.48 5.94
CA GLY A 134 4.33 -13.89 4.60
C GLY A 134 5.71 -13.65 4.00
N PRO A 135 6.44 -12.55 4.31
CA PRO A 135 7.46 -12.09 3.38
C PRO A 135 8.73 -12.97 3.34
N ALA A 136 9.20 -13.32 2.14
CA ALA A 136 10.28 -14.27 1.91
C ALA A 136 11.66 -13.62 1.74
N GLY A 137 11.79 -12.33 2.04
CA GLY A 137 13.08 -11.63 2.10
C GLY A 137 13.48 -10.89 0.85
N ILE A 138 12.69 -10.97 -0.23
CA ILE A 138 12.89 -10.25 -1.48
C ILE A 138 11.53 -9.77 -2.00
N SER A 139 11.43 -8.48 -2.26
CA SER A 139 10.29 -7.87 -2.94
C SER A 139 10.53 -7.74 -4.44
N VAL A 140 9.47 -7.54 -5.21
CA VAL A 140 9.51 -7.25 -6.64
C VAL A 140 8.62 -6.05 -6.96
N TYR A 141 9.05 -5.25 -7.93
CA TYR A 141 8.28 -4.10 -8.41
C TYR A 141 7.14 -4.55 -9.32
N PHE A 142 5.91 -4.24 -8.92
CA PHE A 142 4.69 -4.54 -9.67
C PHE A 142 3.63 -3.46 -9.39
N PRO A 143 3.62 -2.36 -10.15
CA PRO A 143 2.52 -1.40 -10.12
C PRO A 143 1.26 -2.07 -10.64
N ASN A 144 0.23 -2.15 -9.81
CA ASN A 144 -0.96 -2.92 -10.17
C ASN A 144 -1.80 -2.23 -11.26
N ARG A 145 -1.60 -0.92 -11.45
CA ARG A 145 -2.26 -0.13 -12.50
C ARG A 145 -1.20 0.54 -13.36
N GLY A 146 -1.41 0.55 -14.68
CA GLY A 146 -0.47 1.14 -15.63
C GLY A 146 -0.16 2.62 -15.37
N LYS A 147 -1.11 3.37 -14.79
CA LYS A 147 -0.91 4.78 -14.40
C LYS A 147 0.12 4.96 -13.26
N ASP A 148 0.31 3.94 -12.42
CA ASP A 148 1.25 3.97 -11.29
C ASP A 148 2.66 3.49 -11.71
N TYR A 149 2.88 3.16 -13.00
CA TYR A 149 4.16 2.67 -13.48
C TYR A 149 5.17 3.81 -13.67
N ASP A 150 6.25 3.81 -12.87
CA ASP A 150 7.43 4.64 -13.11
C ASP A 150 8.15 4.23 -14.42
N PRO A 151 8.18 5.12 -15.44
CA PRO A 151 8.88 4.86 -16.69
C PRO A 151 10.39 4.62 -16.53
N SER A 152 11.02 5.13 -15.47
CA SER A 152 12.46 4.98 -15.21
C SER A 152 12.86 3.51 -15.03
N TYR A 153 11.95 2.69 -14.46
CA TYR A 153 12.17 1.26 -14.24
C TYR A 153 12.42 0.48 -15.53
N ALA A 154 11.93 0.96 -16.69
CA ALA A 154 12.17 0.31 -17.97
C ALA A 154 13.66 0.27 -18.37
N ALA A 155 14.48 1.18 -17.83
CA ALA A 155 15.91 1.23 -18.11
C ALA A 155 16.75 0.29 -17.22
N GLU A 156 16.23 -0.06 -16.03
CA GLU A 156 16.97 -0.79 -15.00
C GLU A 156 16.44 -2.21 -14.75
N GLY A 157 15.17 -2.45 -15.08
CA GLY A 157 14.49 -3.71 -14.82
C GLY A 157 14.94 -4.85 -15.72
N HIS A 158 14.68 -6.08 -15.26
CA HIS A 158 14.98 -7.28 -16.05
C HIS A 158 14.05 -7.38 -17.28
N PRO A 159 14.55 -7.60 -18.51
CA PRO A 159 13.74 -7.55 -19.74
C PRO A 159 12.47 -8.42 -19.72
N ALA A 160 12.57 -9.67 -19.26
CA ALA A 160 11.42 -10.57 -19.18
C ALA A 160 10.31 -10.06 -18.24
N TRP A 161 10.69 -9.35 -17.17
CA TRP A 161 9.75 -8.77 -16.22
C TRP A 161 9.08 -7.52 -16.79
N ILE A 162 9.87 -6.64 -17.43
CA ILE A 162 9.35 -5.46 -18.14
C ILE A 162 8.35 -5.89 -19.22
N GLU A 163 8.66 -6.95 -19.98
CA GLU A 163 7.76 -7.49 -21.00
C GLU A 163 6.47 -8.07 -20.40
N LEU A 164 6.53 -8.69 -19.21
CA LEU A 164 5.35 -9.14 -18.48
C LEU A 164 4.47 -7.94 -18.09
N LEU A 165 5.03 -6.93 -17.42
CA LEU A 165 4.29 -5.72 -17.01
C LEU A 165 3.64 -5.02 -18.22
N SER A 166 4.42 -4.82 -19.29
CA SER A 166 3.92 -4.23 -20.54
C SER A 166 2.76 -5.03 -21.14
N SER A 167 2.87 -6.37 -21.15
CA SER A 167 1.79 -7.25 -21.61
C SER A 167 0.58 -7.22 -20.69
N TYR A 168 0.78 -7.13 -19.38
CA TYR A 168 -0.28 -7.03 -18.38
C TYR A 168 -1.12 -5.76 -18.58
N TYR A 169 -0.49 -4.58 -18.66
CA TYR A 169 -1.22 -3.33 -18.91
C TYR A 169 -1.91 -3.31 -20.27
N ARG A 170 -1.21 -3.78 -21.32
CA ARG A 170 -1.79 -3.88 -22.66
C ARG A 170 -2.99 -4.81 -22.71
N SER A 171 -2.98 -5.91 -21.95
CA SER A 171 -4.12 -6.82 -21.89
C SER A 171 -5.37 -6.13 -21.32
N GLY A 172 -5.21 -5.17 -20.40
CA GLY A 172 -6.31 -4.32 -19.94
C GLY A 172 -6.85 -3.44 -21.05
N THR A 173 -5.98 -2.79 -21.83
CA THR A 173 -6.38 -1.97 -22.98
C THR A 173 -7.09 -2.81 -24.07
N GLU A 174 -6.55 -3.97 -24.40
CA GLU A 174 -7.11 -4.89 -25.41
C GLU A 174 -8.44 -5.47 -24.94
N LYS A 175 -8.55 -5.91 -23.68
CA LYS A 175 -9.81 -6.38 -23.11
C LYS A 175 -10.85 -5.26 -23.08
N ARG A 176 -10.52 -4.02 -22.72
CA ARG A 176 -11.50 -2.92 -22.76
C ARG A 176 -12.19 -2.78 -24.12
N ALA A 177 -11.47 -3.00 -25.22
CA ALA A 177 -12.05 -2.88 -26.55
C ALA A 177 -13.18 -3.88 -26.83
N THR A 178 -13.26 -4.97 -26.06
CA THR A 178 -14.22 -6.08 -26.28
C THR A 178 -14.98 -6.52 -25.03
N ALA A 179 -14.59 -6.05 -23.84
CA ALA A 179 -15.14 -6.44 -22.54
C ALA A 179 -16.32 -5.56 -22.12
N VAL A 180 -17.09 -6.06 -21.14
CA VAL A 180 -18.06 -5.25 -20.40
C VAL A 180 -17.27 -4.14 -19.68
N PRO A 181 -17.62 -2.86 -19.86
CA PRO A 181 -16.97 -1.78 -19.14
C PRO A 181 -17.04 -2.01 -17.62
N LEU A 182 -15.92 -1.81 -16.92
CA LEU A 182 -15.90 -1.83 -15.47
C LEU A 182 -16.76 -0.68 -14.94
N ARG A 183 -17.97 -1.01 -14.50
CA ARG A 183 -18.99 -0.06 -14.07
C ARG A 183 -19.84 -0.68 -12.98
N PHE A 184 -20.27 0.14 -12.03
CA PHE A 184 -21.29 -0.25 -11.07
C PHE A 184 -22.68 -0.19 -11.71
N ASP A 185 -23.54 -1.13 -11.33
CA ASP A 185 -24.97 -1.13 -11.65
C ASP A 185 -25.69 -0.27 -10.60
N ALA A 186 -25.54 1.05 -10.74
CA ALA A 186 -26.05 2.02 -9.78
C ALA A 186 -26.58 3.27 -10.49
N ASP A 187 -27.78 3.73 -10.08
CA ASP A 187 -28.35 4.97 -10.57
C ASP A 187 -27.52 6.17 -10.09
N ALA A 188 -26.95 6.91 -11.05
CA ALA A 188 -26.10 8.07 -10.78
C ALA A 188 -24.95 7.77 -9.79
N ASN A 189 -24.40 6.55 -9.86
CA ASN A 189 -23.32 6.05 -8.99
C ASN A 189 -23.67 6.04 -7.50
N ARG A 190 -24.97 5.98 -7.13
CA ARG A 190 -25.36 5.86 -5.72
C ARG A 190 -25.42 4.39 -5.29
N GLY A 191 -24.57 4.04 -4.32
CA GLY A 191 -24.62 2.72 -3.69
C GLY A 191 -25.72 2.60 -2.64
N GLU A 192 -25.92 1.39 -2.16
CA GLU A 192 -26.83 1.12 -1.04
C GLU A 192 -26.14 1.44 0.28
N LEU A 193 -26.72 2.34 1.07
CA LEU A 193 -26.24 2.70 2.40
C LEU A 193 -27.10 2.05 3.48
N ASP A 194 -26.46 1.49 4.49
CA ASP A 194 -27.08 1.16 5.76
C ASP A 194 -26.22 1.62 6.94
N PHE A 195 -26.87 1.90 8.07
CA PHE A 195 -26.18 2.13 9.33
C PHE A 195 -26.66 1.08 10.32
N LYS A 196 -25.76 0.21 10.76
CA LYS A 196 -26.10 -0.91 11.62
C LYS A 196 -24.93 -1.27 12.51
N ASP A 197 -25.24 -1.50 13.79
CA ASP A 197 -24.25 -1.93 14.80
C ASP A 197 -23.08 -0.94 14.94
N GLY A 198 -23.34 0.36 14.77
CA GLY A 198 -22.32 1.42 14.84
C GLY A 198 -21.51 1.61 13.55
N LEU A 199 -21.81 0.85 12.49
CA LEU A 199 -21.09 0.90 11.22
C LEU A 199 -21.98 1.47 10.12
N LEU A 200 -21.49 2.50 9.43
CA LEU A 200 -21.99 2.92 8.13
C LEU A 200 -21.41 1.97 7.08
N ARG A 201 -22.26 1.26 6.33
CA ARG A 201 -21.81 0.40 5.24
C ARG A 201 -22.32 0.89 3.91
N LEU A 202 -21.48 0.76 2.91
CA LEU A 202 -21.80 1.01 1.52
C LEU A 202 -21.71 -0.31 0.76
N SER A 203 -22.68 -0.56 -0.12
CA SER A 203 -22.66 -1.69 -1.05
C SER A 203 -22.82 -1.20 -2.49
N GLY A 204 -22.03 -1.77 -3.39
CA GLY A 204 -22.11 -1.52 -4.82
C GLY A 204 -22.09 -2.82 -5.62
N ALA A 205 -23.09 -3.04 -6.47
CA ALA A 205 -23.07 -4.13 -7.43
C ALA A 205 -22.36 -3.69 -8.71
N LEU A 206 -21.51 -4.54 -9.27
CA LEU A 206 -20.90 -4.36 -10.57
C LEU A 206 -21.85 -4.85 -11.67
N ASN A 207 -21.77 -4.23 -12.85
CA ASN A 207 -22.45 -4.74 -14.04
C ASN A 207 -22.02 -6.20 -14.30
N PRO A 208 -22.94 -7.10 -14.71
CA PRO A 208 -22.60 -8.50 -14.91
C PRO A 208 -21.39 -8.70 -15.86
N GLY A 209 -20.35 -9.37 -15.38
CA GLY A 209 -19.11 -9.63 -16.11
C GLY A 209 -18.02 -8.57 -15.92
N ALA A 210 -18.33 -7.43 -15.30
CA ALA A 210 -17.34 -6.39 -15.00
C ALA A 210 -16.37 -6.82 -13.88
N GLU A 211 -16.81 -7.68 -12.95
CA GLU A 211 -16.01 -8.23 -11.86
C GLU A 211 -14.75 -8.96 -12.35
N GLU A 212 -14.81 -9.54 -13.56
CA GLU A 212 -13.67 -10.25 -14.15
C GLU A 212 -12.50 -9.33 -14.49
N SER A 213 -12.72 -8.02 -14.57
CA SER A 213 -11.69 -7.02 -14.91
C SER A 213 -11.09 -6.30 -13.71
N VAL A 214 -11.65 -6.49 -12.51
CA VAL A 214 -11.19 -5.82 -11.29
C VAL A 214 -9.81 -6.34 -10.89
N VAL A 215 -8.87 -5.41 -10.73
CA VAL A 215 -7.52 -5.69 -10.20
C VAL A 215 -7.22 -4.92 -8.92
N ASP A 216 -7.93 -3.81 -8.69
CA ASP A 216 -7.78 -2.92 -7.55
C ASP A 216 -9.15 -2.41 -7.13
N SER A 217 -9.37 -2.26 -5.83
CA SER A 217 -10.63 -1.80 -5.26
C SER A 217 -10.41 -1.38 -3.81
N GLY A 218 -11.10 -0.34 -3.36
CA GLY A 218 -10.98 0.15 -1.99
C GLY A 218 -12.19 0.95 -1.56
N PHE A 219 -12.28 1.20 -0.26
CA PHE A 219 -13.33 1.95 0.39
C PHE A 219 -12.72 3.23 0.96
N ARG A 220 -13.27 4.39 0.61
CA ARG A 220 -12.81 5.69 1.10
C ARG A 220 -13.90 6.35 1.92
N PHE A 221 -13.51 7.03 2.99
CA PHE A 221 -14.45 7.70 3.88
C PHE A 221 -13.97 9.09 4.27
N GLY A 222 -14.91 9.99 4.51
CA GLY A 222 -14.60 11.37 4.86
C GLY A 222 -15.82 12.25 5.04
N ILE A 223 -15.59 13.54 4.96
CA ILE A 223 -16.59 14.58 5.15
C ILE A 223 -16.91 15.28 3.84
N PHE A 224 -18.12 15.82 3.75
CA PHE A 224 -18.54 16.65 2.64
C PHE A 224 -18.92 18.03 3.15
N ASP A 225 -18.26 19.07 2.64
CA ASP A 225 -18.58 20.46 2.96
C ASP A 225 -18.48 21.35 1.72
N GLY A 226 -19.41 22.28 1.56
CA GLY A 226 -19.29 23.32 0.53
C GLY A 226 -19.27 22.88 -0.94
N GLY A 227 -19.44 21.60 -1.26
CA GLY A 227 -19.26 21.06 -2.62
C GLY A 227 -17.96 20.29 -2.81
N GLU A 228 -17.11 20.24 -1.79
CA GLU A 228 -15.86 19.49 -1.76
C GLU A 228 -16.01 18.25 -0.88
N THR A 229 -15.37 17.17 -1.28
CA THR A 229 -15.22 15.98 -0.46
C THR A 229 -13.80 15.96 0.09
N VAL A 230 -13.66 15.83 1.40
CA VAL A 230 -12.37 15.63 2.06
C VAL A 230 -12.36 14.21 2.60
N PHE A 231 -11.64 13.31 1.92
CA PHE A 231 -11.40 11.97 2.41
C PHE A 231 -10.40 12.01 3.56
N LEU A 232 -10.74 11.32 4.64
CA LEU A 232 -9.97 11.25 5.90
C LEU A 232 -9.34 9.88 6.11
N GLY A 233 -9.64 8.93 5.21
CA GLY A 233 -8.97 7.65 5.18
C GLY A 233 -9.55 6.71 4.13
N ASP A 234 -8.89 5.56 4.04
CA ASP A 234 -9.28 4.45 3.20
C ASP A 234 -9.11 3.11 3.94
N ASP A 235 -9.92 2.15 3.51
CA ASP A 235 -9.98 0.80 4.02
C ASP A 235 -10.20 -0.18 2.86
N GLU A 236 -10.04 -1.46 3.14
CA GLU A 236 -10.29 -2.53 2.18
C GLU A 236 -11.78 -2.75 1.96
N VAL A 237 -12.10 -3.23 0.76
CA VAL A 237 -13.42 -3.76 0.46
C VAL A 237 -13.39 -5.27 0.51
N TRP A 238 -14.48 -5.87 0.98
CA TRP A 238 -14.72 -7.28 0.76
C TRP A 238 -15.68 -7.47 -0.40
N SER A 239 -15.54 -8.60 -1.08
CA SER A 239 -16.41 -8.97 -2.19
C SER A 239 -17.36 -10.10 -1.82
N GLU A 240 -18.56 -10.05 -2.38
CA GLU A 240 -19.60 -11.07 -2.27
C GLU A 240 -20.07 -11.52 -3.65
N ASP A 241 -20.85 -12.60 -3.69
CA ASP A 241 -21.44 -13.16 -4.92
C ASP A 241 -20.42 -13.44 -6.03
N GLY A 242 -19.21 -13.84 -5.65
CA GLY A 242 -18.11 -14.15 -6.56
C GLY A 242 -17.45 -12.92 -7.17
N GLY A 243 -17.42 -11.78 -6.45
CA GLY A 243 -16.79 -10.55 -6.93
C GLY A 243 -17.77 -9.50 -7.45
N LYS A 244 -19.07 -9.83 -7.53
CA LYS A 244 -20.10 -8.98 -8.16
C LYS A 244 -20.57 -7.85 -7.27
N VAL A 245 -20.49 -8.02 -5.96
CA VAL A 245 -20.88 -7.00 -5.00
C VAL A 245 -19.67 -6.65 -4.18
N LEU A 246 -19.30 -5.37 -4.15
CA LEU A 246 -18.24 -4.85 -3.30
C LEU A 246 -18.88 -4.13 -2.12
N ARG A 247 -18.27 -4.29 -0.94
CA ARG A 247 -18.74 -3.69 0.31
C ARG A 247 -17.58 -3.13 1.11
N GLY A 248 -17.85 -2.01 1.77
CA GLY A 248 -16.96 -1.36 2.72
C GLY A 248 -17.77 -0.85 3.91
N SER A 249 -17.09 -0.64 5.04
CA SER A 249 -17.73 -0.16 6.26
C SER A 249 -16.84 0.79 7.03
N TRP A 250 -17.46 1.73 7.74
CA TRP A 250 -16.80 2.71 8.58
C TRP A 250 -17.56 2.89 9.89
N ASP A 251 -16.83 2.98 11.00
CA ASP A 251 -17.36 3.22 12.34
C ASP A 251 -17.40 4.72 12.71
N GLY A 252 -17.01 5.60 11.78
CA GLY A 252 -16.96 7.06 12.03
C GLY A 252 -15.69 7.50 12.72
N THR A 253 -14.73 6.61 12.94
CA THR A 253 -13.44 6.96 13.52
C THR A 253 -12.61 7.76 12.52
N VAL A 254 -12.10 8.90 12.96
CA VAL A 254 -11.24 9.80 12.20
C VAL A 254 -9.95 10.08 12.98
N LEU A 255 -8.86 10.32 12.25
CA LEU A 255 -7.57 10.64 12.84
C LEU A 255 -7.39 12.15 13.01
N LEU A 256 -7.09 12.58 14.23
CA LEU A 256 -6.56 13.92 14.54
C LEU A 256 -5.10 13.81 14.96
N LEU A 257 -4.26 14.66 14.36
CA LEU A 257 -2.88 14.84 14.77
C LEU A 257 -2.79 16.06 15.68
N ARG A 258 -2.10 15.95 16.82
CA ARG A 258 -1.97 17.04 17.79
C ARG A 258 -0.54 17.21 18.28
N GLN A 259 -0.05 18.45 18.34
CA GLN A 259 1.23 18.77 18.99
C GLN A 259 1.08 20.08 19.78
N GLY A 260 1.05 19.95 21.11
CA GLY A 260 0.76 21.08 22.00
C GLY A 260 -0.68 21.56 21.81
N ALA A 261 -0.84 22.83 21.40
CA ALA A 261 -2.14 23.48 21.21
C ALA A 261 -2.65 23.45 19.76
N ARG A 262 -1.90 22.84 18.84
CA ARG A 262 -2.29 22.71 17.43
C ARG A 262 -2.83 21.32 17.19
N GLU A 263 -3.97 21.24 16.51
CA GLU A 263 -4.58 19.99 16.04
C GLU A 263 -5.12 20.17 14.62
N THR A 264 -5.09 19.10 13.83
CA THR A 264 -5.71 19.05 12.50
C THR A 264 -5.97 17.60 12.09
N TRP A 265 -6.76 17.39 11.04
CA TRP A 265 -7.07 16.07 10.51
C TRP A 265 -5.84 15.39 9.92
N GLY A 266 -5.83 14.05 9.94
CA GLY A 266 -4.92 13.23 9.17
C GLY A 266 -5.67 12.27 8.28
N TYR A 267 -5.06 11.93 7.15
CA TYR A 267 -5.51 10.81 6.35
C TYR A 267 -4.99 9.49 6.94
N LEU A 268 -5.88 8.54 7.16
CA LEU A 268 -5.54 7.21 7.67
C LEU A 268 -5.73 6.17 6.56
N SER A 269 -4.62 5.69 6.00
CA SER A 269 -4.65 4.63 4.99
C SER A 269 -4.35 3.28 5.60
N LEU A 270 -5.28 2.32 5.51
CA LEU A 270 -5.06 0.95 5.96
C LEU A 270 -4.36 0.11 4.87
N SER A 271 -3.43 -0.74 5.29
CA SER A 271 -2.93 -1.84 4.47
C SER A 271 -2.99 -3.14 5.27
N SER A 272 -3.55 -4.21 4.69
CA SER A 272 -3.53 -5.53 5.32
C SER A 272 -2.12 -6.07 5.52
N ASP A 273 -1.93 -6.73 6.65
CA ASP A 273 -0.85 -7.69 6.86
C ASP A 273 -1.40 -9.09 7.16
N GLU A 274 -0.66 -10.14 6.77
CA GLU A 274 -1.02 -11.53 7.06
C GLU A 274 -0.80 -11.92 8.55
N GLY A 275 -0.50 -10.95 9.43
CA GLY A 275 -0.09 -11.18 10.82
C GLY A 275 -1.20 -10.99 11.85
N GLY A 276 -2.37 -10.47 11.44
CA GLY A 276 -3.48 -10.13 12.32
C GLY A 276 -3.30 -8.80 13.05
N GLY A 277 -2.27 -8.02 12.70
CA GLY A 277 -2.13 -6.61 13.08
C GLY A 277 -2.73 -5.71 12.00
N SER A 278 -2.86 -4.43 12.31
CA SER A 278 -3.26 -3.41 11.33
C SER A 278 -2.10 -2.48 11.07
N ARG A 279 -1.81 -2.23 9.80
CA ARG A 279 -0.77 -1.29 9.39
C ARG A 279 -1.41 -0.06 8.77
N TYR A 280 -1.07 1.10 9.30
CA TYR A 280 -1.59 2.37 8.83
C TYR A 280 -0.48 3.26 8.29
N SER A 281 -0.79 4.02 7.25
CA SER A 281 0.09 5.06 6.71
C SER A 281 -0.61 6.41 6.77
N ILE A 282 0.10 7.42 7.25
CA ILE A 282 -0.36 8.81 7.29
C ILE A 282 0.52 9.64 6.36
N PRO A 283 0.02 10.10 5.22
CA PRO A 283 0.80 10.94 4.30
C PRO A 283 1.04 12.33 4.88
N LEU A 284 2.26 12.82 4.74
CA LEU A 284 2.76 14.07 5.32
C LEU A 284 3.62 14.83 4.29
N ALA A 285 3.45 16.14 4.23
CA ALA A 285 4.40 17.02 3.55
C ALA A 285 5.53 17.41 4.51
N TYR A 286 6.77 17.07 4.14
CA TYR A 286 7.96 17.47 4.89
C TYR A 286 8.60 18.73 4.31
N PHE A 287 8.69 19.76 5.13
CA PHE A 287 9.37 21.03 4.80
C PHE A 287 10.66 21.14 5.59
N LYS A 288 11.80 21.16 4.89
CA LYS A 288 13.09 21.46 5.51
C LYS A 288 13.09 22.90 6.08
N ASP A 289 13.86 23.12 7.13
CA ASP A 289 14.04 24.45 7.75
C ASP A 289 14.33 25.53 6.70
N GLY A 290 13.64 26.67 6.84
CA GLY A 290 13.74 27.81 5.93
C GLY A 290 12.88 27.74 4.65
N ARG A 291 12.20 26.63 4.34
CA ARG A 291 11.19 26.59 3.27
C ARG A 291 9.88 27.25 3.72
N ILE A 292 9.31 28.07 2.84
CA ILE A 292 8.04 28.82 3.06
C ILE A 292 6.89 28.22 2.25
N ASP A 293 5.66 28.68 2.50
CA ASP A 293 4.49 28.26 1.74
C ASP A 293 4.62 28.61 0.25
N GLY A 294 4.42 27.63 -0.61
CA GLY A 294 4.66 27.71 -2.07
C GLY A 294 5.96 27.05 -2.54
N ASP A 295 6.86 26.65 -1.64
CA ASP A 295 7.99 25.77 -1.97
C ASP A 295 7.52 24.32 -2.11
N ASP A 296 8.15 23.56 -3.03
CA ASP A 296 7.96 22.11 -3.10
C ASP A 296 8.29 21.46 -1.74
N TYR A 297 7.41 20.60 -1.27
CA TYR A 297 7.67 19.75 -0.10
C TYR A 297 8.26 18.42 -0.54
N ASP A 298 8.92 17.75 0.39
CA ASP A 298 9.30 16.37 0.18
C ASP A 298 8.17 15.46 0.66
N SER A 299 7.73 14.52 -0.19
CA SER A 299 6.76 13.49 0.18
C SER A 299 7.31 12.64 1.33
N SER A 300 6.53 12.56 2.40
CA SER A 300 6.85 11.77 3.59
C SER A 300 5.60 11.09 4.11
N TYR A 301 5.76 10.08 4.95
CA TYR A 301 4.62 9.44 5.58
C TYR A 301 5.02 8.83 6.92
N LEU A 302 4.07 8.76 7.84
CA LEU A 302 4.21 8.06 9.10
C LEU A 302 3.61 6.67 8.95
N ASP A 303 4.46 5.65 9.08
CA ASP A 303 4.10 4.24 9.06
C ASP A 303 3.83 3.75 10.49
N LEU A 304 2.66 3.18 10.71
CA LEU A 304 2.19 2.69 12.01
C LEU A 304 1.88 1.21 11.96
N GLU A 305 2.30 0.47 12.98
CA GLU A 305 1.84 -0.90 13.24
C GLU A 305 1.04 -0.89 14.54
N VAL A 306 -0.17 -1.42 14.47
CA VAL A 306 -1.14 -1.45 15.58
C VAL A 306 -1.48 -2.90 15.88
N ASP A 307 -1.44 -3.27 17.14
CA ASP A 307 -1.83 -4.61 17.58
C ASP A 307 -3.36 -4.78 17.60
N ALA A 308 -3.80 -6.02 17.84
CA ALA A 308 -5.23 -6.36 17.88
C ALA A 308 -6.01 -5.65 19.01
N ASP A 309 -5.33 -5.09 20.02
CA ASP A 309 -5.94 -4.35 21.12
C ASP A 309 -6.00 -2.83 20.83
N GLY A 310 -5.55 -2.39 19.64
CA GLY A 310 -5.49 -0.98 19.24
C GLY A 310 -4.26 -0.24 19.76
N GLY A 311 -3.29 -0.95 20.34
CA GLY A 311 -2.03 -0.39 20.81
C GLY A 311 -1.07 -0.13 19.66
N ILE A 312 -0.48 1.07 19.60
CA ILE A 312 0.60 1.36 18.65
C ILE A 312 1.85 0.58 19.06
N VAL A 313 2.20 -0.43 18.27
CA VAL A 313 3.42 -1.24 18.39
C VAL A 313 4.59 -0.52 17.74
N SER A 314 4.33 0.12 16.59
CA SER A 314 5.33 0.82 15.80
C SER A 314 4.86 2.19 15.31
N SER A 315 5.79 3.15 15.26
CA SER A 315 5.68 4.36 14.47
C SER A 315 7.03 4.74 13.87
N THR A 316 7.10 4.95 12.54
CA THR A 316 8.34 5.34 11.85
C THR A 316 8.05 6.34 10.74
N LEU A 317 8.80 7.44 10.73
CA LEU A 317 8.68 8.47 9.70
C LEU A 317 9.58 8.13 8.52
N TYR A 318 9.01 8.10 7.32
CA TYR A 318 9.72 7.83 6.07
C TYR A 318 9.60 9.02 5.12
N LYS A 319 10.54 9.12 4.18
CA LYS A 319 10.53 10.08 3.08
C LYS A 319 11.03 9.41 1.81
N GLU A 320 10.46 9.84 0.67
CA GLU A 320 11.00 9.54 -0.64
C GLU A 320 12.33 10.29 -0.88
N THR A 321 13.34 9.55 -1.33
CA THR A 321 14.66 10.07 -1.67
C THR A 321 14.68 10.60 -3.10
N VAL A 322 15.73 11.34 -3.46
CA VAL A 322 15.88 11.93 -4.80
C VAL A 322 15.91 10.86 -5.91
N ASP A 323 16.27 9.63 -5.55
CA ASP A 323 16.37 8.49 -6.46
C ASP A 323 15.08 7.64 -6.49
N GLY A 324 13.95 8.15 -5.98
CA GLY A 324 12.66 7.45 -5.95
C GLY A 324 12.56 6.32 -4.92
N MET A 325 13.58 6.14 -4.08
CA MET A 325 13.61 5.12 -3.03
C MET A 325 13.06 5.68 -1.72
N THR A 326 12.51 4.83 -0.85
CA THR A 326 12.05 5.26 0.47
C THR A 326 13.10 5.03 1.56
N ALA A 327 13.31 6.01 2.43
CA ALA A 327 14.22 5.90 3.58
C ALA A 327 13.63 6.51 4.85
N GLU A 328 14.07 6.02 6.02
CA GLU A 328 13.72 6.62 7.32
C GLU A 328 14.14 8.09 7.33
N LEU A 329 13.16 8.96 7.58
CA LEU A 329 13.38 10.40 7.66
C LEU A 329 13.92 10.75 9.04
N ARG A 330 15.01 11.52 9.06
CA ARG A 330 15.56 12.13 10.27
C ARG A 330 15.45 13.65 10.17
N PRO A 331 14.35 14.23 10.69
CA PRO A 331 14.09 15.66 10.55
C PRO A 331 15.20 16.52 11.15
N ALA A 332 15.50 17.62 10.47
CA ALA A 332 16.42 18.63 10.94
C ALA A 332 15.74 19.52 11.99
N LYS A 333 16.52 20.28 12.78
CA LYS A 333 15.92 21.31 13.63
C LYS A 333 15.28 22.38 12.74
N GLY A 334 14.05 22.80 13.07
CA GLY A 334 13.32 23.86 12.32
C GLY A 334 12.49 23.35 11.14
N SER A 335 12.59 22.07 10.78
CA SER A 335 11.71 21.48 9.76
C SER A 335 10.29 21.25 10.27
N ARG A 336 9.34 21.19 9.35
CA ARG A 336 7.91 21.05 9.62
C ARG A 336 7.30 19.83 8.93
N LEU A 337 6.33 19.20 9.57
CA LEU A 337 5.44 18.19 8.97
C LEU A 337 4.02 18.75 8.88
N VAL A 338 3.39 18.63 7.72
CA VAL A 338 2.01 19.04 7.50
C VAL A 338 1.21 17.82 7.03
N PRO A 339 0.10 17.45 7.71
CA PRO A 339 -0.71 16.34 7.25
C PRO A 339 -1.34 16.60 5.89
N LEU A 340 -1.37 15.56 5.06
CA LEU A 340 -2.05 15.56 3.78
C LEU A 340 -3.38 14.80 3.91
N VAL A 341 -4.41 15.30 3.23
CA VAL A 341 -5.70 14.63 3.05
C VAL A 341 -6.07 14.64 1.58
N GLU A 342 -6.79 13.64 1.10
CA GLU A 342 -7.29 13.62 -0.26
C GLU A 342 -8.53 14.52 -0.36
N VAL A 343 -8.47 15.51 -1.25
CA VAL A 343 -9.57 16.45 -1.51
C VAL A 343 -10.05 16.24 -2.94
N VAL A 344 -11.36 16.02 -3.09
CA VAL A 344 -12.04 16.03 -4.38
C VAL A 344 -12.82 17.31 -4.51
N ASP A 345 -12.47 18.12 -5.51
CA ASP A 345 -13.14 19.39 -5.77
C ASP A 345 -14.51 19.21 -6.42
N ALA A 346 -15.25 20.31 -6.59
CA ALA A 346 -16.56 20.29 -7.24
C ALA A 346 -16.52 19.87 -8.73
N GLY A 347 -15.35 19.88 -9.37
CA GLY A 347 -15.11 19.39 -10.72
C GLY A 347 -14.82 17.90 -10.79
N GLY A 348 -14.61 17.25 -9.64
CA GLY A 348 -14.24 15.84 -9.54
C GLY A 348 -12.74 15.58 -9.66
N GLU A 349 -11.89 16.62 -9.63
CA GLU A 349 -10.44 16.46 -9.58
C GLU A 349 -10.02 16.10 -8.16
N SER A 350 -9.23 15.03 -8.02
CA SER A 350 -8.71 14.57 -6.73
C SER A 350 -7.23 14.90 -6.59
N ALA A 351 -6.84 15.41 -5.42
CA ALA A 351 -5.44 15.59 -5.06
C ALA A 351 -5.22 15.49 -3.55
N PHE A 352 -4.04 15.01 -3.15
CA PHE A 352 -3.60 15.14 -1.76
C PHE A 352 -3.21 16.59 -1.49
N ALA A 353 -3.94 17.24 -0.59
CA ALA A 353 -3.75 18.63 -0.21
C ALA A 353 -3.32 18.75 1.26
N ARG A 354 -2.58 19.82 1.54
CA ARG A 354 -2.20 20.19 2.91
C ARG A 354 -3.47 20.58 3.67
N THR A 355 -3.62 20.01 4.87
CA THR A 355 -4.71 20.36 5.79
C THR A 355 -4.60 21.80 6.30
N GLU A 356 -3.36 22.31 6.41
CA GLU A 356 -3.06 23.58 7.06
C GLU A 356 -1.84 24.26 6.41
N ASP A 357 -1.73 25.58 6.54
CA ASP A 357 -0.52 26.33 6.14
C ASP A 357 0.57 26.30 7.22
N TRP A 358 0.22 25.85 8.43
CA TRP A 358 1.20 25.59 9.49
C TRP A 358 1.56 24.10 9.53
N GLY A 359 2.71 23.79 10.13
CA GLY A 359 3.12 22.40 10.37
C GLY A 359 3.55 22.14 11.81
N PHE A 360 3.55 20.86 12.17
CA PHE A 360 4.13 20.33 13.40
C PHE A 360 5.66 20.42 13.38
N ASP A 361 6.30 20.51 14.54
CA ASP A 361 7.74 20.38 14.67
C ASP A 361 8.16 18.97 14.30
N ALA A 362 8.76 18.83 13.12
CA ALA A 362 9.21 17.55 12.61
C ALA A 362 10.36 16.99 13.46
N LYS A 363 11.15 17.83 14.13
CA LYS A 363 12.27 17.34 14.94
C LYS A 363 11.82 16.53 16.14
N SER A 364 10.61 16.81 16.62
CA SER A 364 9.96 16.19 17.76
C SER A 364 8.70 15.45 17.30
N TRP A 365 8.74 14.82 16.12
CA TRP A 365 7.57 14.18 15.50
C TRP A 365 6.98 13.07 16.39
N GLU A 366 7.79 12.43 17.22
CA GLU A 366 7.34 11.42 18.19
C GLU A 366 6.41 12.00 19.27
N SER A 367 6.39 13.34 19.42
CA SER A 367 5.46 14.04 20.32
C SER A 367 4.15 14.44 19.63
N ILE A 368 3.97 14.12 18.35
CA ILE A 368 2.68 14.28 17.67
C ILE A 368 1.78 13.17 18.19
N GLU A 369 0.75 13.55 18.91
CA GLU A 369 -0.26 12.64 19.41
C GLU A 369 -1.21 12.26 18.26
N LEU A 370 -1.52 10.97 18.18
CA LEU A 370 -2.48 10.39 17.25
C LEU A 370 -3.76 10.11 18.04
N ASP A 371 -4.80 10.88 17.77
CA ASP A 371 -6.06 10.83 18.48
C ASP A 371 -7.15 10.32 17.52
N PHE A 372 -7.61 9.09 17.78
CA PHE A 372 -8.69 8.45 17.03
C PHE A 372 -10.02 8.85 17.68
N ARG A 373 -10.78 9.71 17.01
CA ARG A 373 -12.04 10.23 17.54
C ARG A 373 -13.22 9.79 16.71
N GLU A 374 -14.34 9.53 17.39
CA GLU A 374 -15.63 9.38 16.73
C GLU A 374 -16.07 10.72 16.13
N LEU A 375 -16.61 10.67 14.92
CA LEU A 375 -17.18 11.83 14.26
C LEU A 375 -18.42 12.34 15.01
N GLY A 376 -18.60 13.66 15.04
CA GLY A 376 -19.77 14.28 15.68
C GLY A 376 -21.07 13.97 14.91
N THR A 377 -22.13 13.64 15.64
CA THR A 377 -23.49 13.50 15.10
C THR A 377 -23.91 14.73 14.29
N GLY A 378 -24.56 14.50 13.15
CA GLY A 378 -25.01 15.53 12.21
C GLY A 378 -23.95 15.98 11.20
N THR A 379 -22.71 15.46 11.28
CA THR A 379 -21.68 15.73 10.28
C THR A 379 -22.08 15.13 8.94
N GLN A 380 -21.97 15.92 7.85
CA GLN A 380 -22.20 15.42 6.50
C GLN A 380 -21.03 14.54 6.08
N VAL A 381 -21.29 13.26 5.86
CA VAL A 381 -20.28 12.27 5.49
C VAL A 381 -20.43 11.84 4.03
N TYR A 382 -19.29 11.50 3.45
CA TYR A 382 -19.17 10.91 2.12
C TYR A 382 -18.35 9.63 2.23
N VAL A 383 -18.89 8.55 1.68
CA VAL A 383 -18.20 7.26 1.58
C VAL A 383 -18.25 6.78 0.15
N GLU A 384 -17.20 6.08 -0.28
CA GLU A 384 -17.05 5.64 -1.66
C GLU A 384 -16.45 4.25 -1.73
N ILE A 385 -16.94 3.43 -2.66
CA ILE A 385 -16.26 2.22 -3.10
C ILE A 385 -15.82 2.44 -4.54
N TYR A 386 -14.54 2.26 -4.82
CA TYR A 386 -14.01 2.28 -6.18
C TYR A 386 -13.57 0.88 -6.62
N ALA A 387 -13.56 0.67 -7.93
CA ALA A 387 -12.95 -0.50 -8.57
C ALA A 387 -12.23 -0.06 -9.84
N ALA A 388 -11.04 -0.59 -10.08
CA ALA A 388 -10.21 -0.27 -11.24
C ALA A 388 -9.69 -1.52 -11.96
N ASP A 389 -9.45 -1.36 -13.26
CA ASP A 389 -8.79 -2.34 -14.12
C ASP A 389 -7.26 -2.09 -14.19
N SER A 390 -6.52 -2.98 -14.87
CA SER A 390 -5.06 -2.91 -14.96
C SER A 390 -4.51 -1.70 -15.72
N THR A 391 -5.35 -0.95 -16.44
CA THR A 391 -4.95 0.32 -17.05
C THR A 391 -5.05 1.49 -16.07
N GLY A 392 -5.77 1.30 -14.96
CA GLY A 392 -6.01 2.32 -13.94
C GLY A 392 -7.31 3.10 -14.11
N ASP A 393 -8.08 2.80 -15.15
CA ASP A 393 -9.45 3.29 -15.25
C ASP A 393 -10.38 2.44 -14.39
N GLY A 394 -11.44 3.07 -13.94
CA GLY A 394 -12.38 2.44 -13.05
C GLY A 394 -13.73 3.14 -13.02
N ASP A 395 -14.49 2.74 -12.02
CA ASP A 395 -15.74 3.37 -11.65
C ASP A 395 -15.84 3.38 -10.13
N PHE A 396 -16.82 4.11 -9.62
CA PHE A 396 -17.09 4.16 -8.19
C PHE A 396 -18.60 4.24 -7.93
N VAL A 397 -18.99 3.81 -6.74
CA VAL A 397 -20.26 4.17 -6.13
C VAL A 397 -20.01 4.93 -4.85
N PHE A 398 -20.92 5.84 -4.52
CA PHE A 398 -20.82 6.62 -3.31
C PHE A 398 -22.11 6.63 -2.52
N GLY A 399 -21.96 6.96 -1.25
CA GLY A 399 -23.03 7.26 -0.32
C GLY A 399 -22.79 8.61 0.35
N LYS A 400 -23.85 9.38 0.53
CA LYS A 400 -23.81 10.64 1.28
C LYS A 400 -24.97 10.67 2.28
N THR A 401 -24.65 10.90 3.54
CA THR A 401 -25.63 10.94 4.65
C THR A 401 -25.11 11.84 5.77
N GLU A 402 -25.94 12.10 6.78
CA GLU A 402 -25.49 12.60 8.07
C GLU A 402 -24.99 11.45 8.94
N TRP A 403 -23.90 11.68 9.66
CA TRP A 403 -23.42 10.78 10.70
C TRP A 403 -24.43 10.76 11.86
N PRO A 404 -24.90 9.58 12.30
CA PRO A 404 -26.05 9.45 13.20
C PRO A 404 -25.81 9.88 14.66
#